data_AF-A0A1V6V345-F1
#
_entry.id   AF-A0A1V6V345-F1
#
_cell.length_a   1.000
_cell.length_b   1.000
_cell.length_c   1.000
_cell.angle_alpha   90.00
_cell.angle_beta   90.00
_cell.angle_gamma   90.00
#
_symmetry.space_group_name_H-M   'P 1'
#
loop_
_entity.id
_entity.type
_entity.pdbx_description
1 polymer ?
#
loop_
_entity_poly.entity_id
_entity_poly.type
_entity_poly.pdbx_seq_one_letter_code
_entity_poly.pdbx_strand_id
1 'polypeptide(L)'
;MGVNTGDVIEVSLVPDWATSVQKVEWRQKLQQHNGKYYRLSFVNKTNTEPESSGLIFIAEEKAEAFKALDQDKTDNDKCTVTVSVDSFLYGQKKGGKGRFLVFHDKTRDIFQHRFTDGAIADALKAAQDVLTKLGYNELNAVTNAIKGTWGDRLEPFKPL
;
A
#
# COMPACT_ATOMS: atom_id res chain seq x y z
N MET A 1 -1.90 9.00 13.87
CA MET A 1 -2.47 8.97 12.49
C MET A 1 -1.46 8.30 11.58
N GLY A 2 -1.89 7.52 10.59
CA GLY A 2 -1.01 6.85 9.63
C GLY A 2 -0.39 7.82 8.60
N VAL A 3 -0.72 7.65 7.32
CA VAL A 3 -0.23 8.48 6.20
C VAL A 3 -1.25 9.52 5.75
N ASN A 4 -0.81 10.74 5.51
CA ASN A 4 -1.61 11.86 4.98
C ASN A 4 -1.03 12.42 3.67
N THR A 5 -1.78 13.32 3.04
CA THR A 5 -1.29 14.10 1.90
C THR A 5 -0.12 14.99 2.30
N GLY A 6 0.90 15.06 1.46
CA GLY A 6 2.12 15.83 1.70
C GLY A 6 3.20 15.04 2.44
N ASP A 7 2.85 13.87 3.01
CA ASP A 7 3.83 13.02 3.67
C ASP A 7 4.82 12.43 2.65
N VAL A 8 6.08 12.30 3.07
CA VAL A 8 7.13 11.62 2.31
C VAL A 8 7.25 10.19 2.81
N ILE A 9 7.04 9.23 1.93
CA ILE A 9 7.16 7.81 2.21
C ILE A 9 8.37 7.23 1.48
N GLU A 10 9.06 6.31 2.14
CA GLU A 10 10.12 5.50 1.58
C GLU A 10 9.57 4.10 1.35
N VAL A 11 9.42 3.69 0.09
CA VAL A 11 8.92 2.37 -0.29
C VAL A 11 10.10 1.44 -0.51
N SER A 12 10.08 0.28 0.17
CA SER A 12 11.09 -0.76 -0.03
C SER A 12 10.80 -1.54 -1.31
N LEU A 13 11.79 -1.67 -2.19
CA LEU A 13 11.67 -2.41 -3.46
C LEU A 13 12.11 -3.88 -3.32
N VAL A 14 12.48 -4.28 -2.11
CA VAL A 14 13.00 -5.61 -1.77
C VAL A 14 12.02 -6.34 -0.84
N PRO A 15 11.74 -7.64 -1.06
CA PRO A 15 12.16 -8.45 -2.21
C PRO A 15 11.52 -7.95 -3.51
N ASP A 16 12.14 -8.32 -4.65
CA ASP A 16 11.75 -7.87 -5.99
C ASP A 16 10.21 -7.87 -6.16
N TRP A 17 9.68 -6.78 -6.71
CA TRP A 17 8.24 -6.52 -6.84
C TRP A 17 7.50 -7.70 -7.46
N ALA A 18 8.17 -8.40 -8.40
CA ALA A 18 7.67 -9.59 -9.08
C ALA A 18 7.25 -10.74 -8.15
N THR A 19 7.84 -10.83 -6.95
CA THR A 19 7.50 -11.86 -5.96
C THR A 19 6.26 -11.53 -5.12
N SER A 20 5.82 -10.27 -5.13
CA SER A 20 4.73 -9.75 -4.28
C SER A 20 3.52 -9.30 -5.11
N VAL A 21 3.22 -10.03 -6.20
CA VAL A 21 2.08 -9.76 -7.09
C VAL A 21 0.80 -10.37 -6.53
N GLN A 22 -0.17 -9.52 -6.22
CA GLN A 22 -1.53 -9.90 -5.85
C GLN A 22 -2.48 -9.69 -7.04
N LYS A 23 -3.31 -10.69 -7.33
CA LYS A 23 -4.45 -10.54 -8.25
C LYS A 23 -5.64 -9.96 -7.50
N VAL A 24 -6.21 -8.90 -8.04
CA VAL A 24 -7.38 -8.21 -7.51
C VAL A 24 -8.49 -8.30 -8.55
N GLU A 25 -9.60 -8.90 -8.18
CA GLU A 25 -10.80 -8.99 -9.01
C GLU A 25 -11.89 -8.09 -8.46
N TRP A 26 -12.57 -7.35 -9.34
CA TRP A 26 -13.67 -6.48 -8.96
C TRP A 26 -14.75 -6.45 -10.03
N ARG A 27 -15.89 -5.86 -9.68
CA ARG A 27 -17.02 -5.68 -10.59
C ARG A 27 -17.39 -4.21 -10.67
N GLN A 28 -17.52 -3.68 -11.87
CA GLN A 28 -17.89 -2.29 -12.12
C GLN A 28 -18.82 -2.23 -13.33
N LYS A 29 -19.93 -1.47 -13.25
CA LYS A 29 -20.94 -1.38 -14.33
C LYS A 29 -21.38 -2.75 -14.87
N LEU A 30 -21.62 -3.71 -13.97
CA LEU A 30 -21.98 -5.10 -14.26
C LEU A 30 -20.89 -5.96 -14.93
N GLN A 31 -19.76 -5.39 -15.33
CA GLN A 31 -18.62 -6.10 -15.93
C GLN A 31 -17.63 -6.59 -14.86
N GLN A 32 -17.06 -7.77 -15.08
CA GLN A 32 -15.98 -8.31 -14.25
C GLN A 32 -14.64 -7.80 -14.77
N HIS A 33 -13.81 -7.33 -13.85
CA HIS A 33 -12.47 -6.84 -14.11
C HIS A 33 -11.49 -7.57 -13.20
N ASN A 34 -10.23 -7.63 -13.64
CA ASN A 34 -9.12 -8.09 -12.83
C ASN A 34 -7.90 -7.22 -13.11
N GLY A 35 -7.00 -7.18 -12.14
CA GLY A 35 -5.75 -6.43 -12.22
C GLY A 35 -4.71 -7.06 -11.30
N LYS A 36 -3.45 -6.88 -11.65
CA LYS A 36 -2.33 -7.31 -10.83
C LYS A 36 -1.76 -6.10 -10.10
N TYR A 37 -1.40 -6.31 -8.84
CA TYR A 37 -0.91 -5.28 -7.95
C TYR A 37 0.35 -5.76 -7.25
N TYR A 38 1.42 -4.99 -7.35
CA TYR A 38 2.60 -5.14 -6.53
C TYR A 38 2.29 -4.65 -5.12
N ARG A 39 2.59 -5.48 -4.12
CA ARG A 39 2.42 -5.12 -2.72
C ARG A 39 3.78 -4.88 -2.09
N LEU A 40 3.99 -3.67 -1.59
CA LEU A 40 5.25 -3.26 -0.97
C LEU A 40 4.98 -2.67 0.41
N SER A 41 5.99 -2.67 1.26
CA SER A 41 5.99 -1.92 2.50
C SER A 41 6.56 -0.52 2.28
N PHE A 42 6.05 0.44 3.04
CA PHE A 42 6.63 1.78 3.10
C PHE A 42 6.83 2.22 4.54
N VAL A 43 7.74 3.18 4.73
CA VAL A 43 7.95 3.91 5.97
C VAL A 43 7.70 5.39 5.73
N ASN A 44 6.83 6.00 6.51
CA ASN A 44 6.60 7.43 6.52
C ASN A 44 7.77 8.14 7.20
N LYS A 45 8.50 8.97 6.44
CA LYS A 45 9.68 9.69 6.91
C LYS A 45 9.33 11.02 7.56
N THR A 46 8.16 11.56 7.26
CA THR A 46 7.66 12.84 7.79
C THR A 46 6.89 12.70 9.10
N ASN A 47 6.30 11.53 9.36
CA ASN A 47 5.58 11.25 10.59
C ASN A 47 6.41 10.34 11.51
N THR A 48 6.68 10.81 12.73
CA THR A 48 7.48 10.07 13.74
C THR A 48 6.62 9.22 14.70
N GLU A 49 5.31 9.11 14.46
CA GLU A 49 4.43 8.26 15.25
C GLU A 49 4.71 6.75 15.03
N PRO A 50 4.39 5.88 16.01
CA PRO A 50 4.62 4.43 15.92
C PRO A 50 3.83 3.69 14.82
N GLU A 51 2.91 4.37 14.13
CA GLU A 51 2.20 3.87 12.94
C GLU A 51 2.80 4.43 11.62
N SER A 52 4.10 4.78 11.62
CA SER A 52 4.79 5.34 10.45
C SER A 52 4.94 4.33 9.29
N SER A 53 4.90 3.03 9.55
CA SER A 53 5.01 1.99 8.52
C SER A 53 3.66 1.48 8.05
N GLY A 54 3.54 1.15 6.76
CA GLY A 54 2.32 0.62 6.17
C GLY A 54 2.54 -0.15 4.87
N LEU A 55 1.44 -0.50 4.20
CA LEU A 55 1.45 -1.17 2.91
C LEU A 55 1.01 -0.25 1.79
N ILE A 56 1.65 -0.40 0.64
CA ILE A 56 1.25 0.21 -0.62
C ILE A 56 1.01 -0.86 -1.68
N PHE A 57 -0.08 -0.70 -2.42
CA PHE A 57 -0.44 -1.53 -3.56
C PHE A 57 -0.30 -0.72 -4.85
N ILE A 58 0.54 -1.17 -5.78
CA ILE A 58 0.81 -0.47 -7.03
C ILE A 58 0.32 -1.34 -8.18
N ALA A 59 -0.58 -0.84 -9.01
CA ALA A 59 -1.04 -1.61 -10.17
C ALA A 59 0.13 -1.89 -11.14
N GLU A 60 0.19 -3.10 -11.71
CA GLU A 60 1.29 -3.55 -12.57
C GLU A 60 1.54 -2.55 -13.72
N GLU A 61 0.47 -2.09 -14.37
CA GLU A 61 0.54 -1.12 -15.47
C GLU A 61 0.91 0.32 -15.04
N LYS A 62 0.98 0.58 -13.73
CA LYS A 62 1.35 1.87 -13.14
C LYS A 62 2.73 1.83 -12.49
N ALA A 63 3.44 0.71 -12.53
CA ALA A 63 4.73 0.56 -11.87
C ALA A 63 5.81 1.52 -12.39
N GLU A 64 5.93 1.70 -13.71
CA GLU A 64 6.87 2.67 -14.29
C GLU A 64 6.52 4.10 -13.91
N ALA A 65 5.22 4.44 -13.95
CA ALA A 65 4.74 5.74 -13.52
C ALA A 65 5.03 6.01 -12.03
N PHE A 66 4.94 4.97 -11.19
CA PHE A 66 5.30 5.09 -9.78
C PHE A 66 6.81 5.31 -9.59
N LYS A 67 7.66 4.53 -10.29
CA LYS A 67 9.13 4.71 -10.22
C LYS A 67 9.56 6.10 -10.71
N ALA A 68 8.81 6.69 -11.64
CA ALA A 68 9.06 8.07 -12.07
C ALA A 68 8.76 9.13 -11.00
N LEU A 69 8.01 8.78 -9.94
CA LEU A 69 7.77 9.67 -8.79
C LEU A 69 8.91 9.67 -7.78
N ASP A 70 9.91 8.80 -7.96
CA ASP A 70 11.05 8.71 -7.06
C ASP A 70 11.83 10.02 -7.03
N GLN A 71 11.89 10.61 -5.85
CA GLN A 71 12.62 11.83 -5.56
C GLN A 71 14.09 11.55 -5.25
N ASP A 72 14.43 10.32 -4.86
CA ASP A 72 15.76 9.94 -4.42
C ASP A 72 16.28 8.72 -5.20
N LYS A 73 16.78 8.98 -6.41
CA LYS A 73 17.34 7.98 -7.33
C LYS A 73 18.71 7.43 -6.90
N THR A 74 19.13 7.70 -5.67
CA THR A 74 20.47 7.29 -5.19
C THR A 74 20.48 5.84 -4.72
N ASP A 75 19.34 5.27 -4.35
CA ASP A 75 19.20 3.89 -3.87
C ASP A 75 18.27 3.08 -4.77
N ASN A 76 18.81 2.11 -5.51
CA ASN A 76 18.02 1.26 -6.41
C ASN A 76 17.12 0.25 -5.68
N ASP A 77 17.27 0.09 -4.37
CA ASP A 77 16.47 -0.82 -3.54
C ASP A 77 15.30 -0.10 -2.86
N LYS A 78 15.17 1.22 -3.05
CA LYS A 78 14.15 2.07 -2.41
C LYS A 78 13.58 3.09 -3.37
N CYS A 79 12.42 3.64 -3.03
CA CYS A 79 11.81 4.73 -3.77
C CYS A 79 11.20 5.72 -2.79
N THR A 80 11.58 6.98 -2.89
CA THR A 80 11.08 8.06 -2.02
C THR A 80 10.02 8.84 -2.76
N VAL A 81 8.79 8.85 -2.25
CA VAL A 81 7.64 9.45 -2.92
C VAL A 81 6.87 10.35 -1.97
N THR A 82 6.42 11.51 -2.45
CA THR A 82 5.44 12.34 -1.75
C THR A 82 4.02 11.88 -2.05
N VAL A 83 3.23 11.66 -1.00
CA VAL A 83 1.83 11.26 -1.13
C VAL A 83 0.99 12.44 -1.59
N SER A 84 0.46 12.36 -2.80
CA SER A 84 -0.42 13.39 -3.39
C SER A 84 -1.88 12.96 -3.40
N VAL A 85 -2.79 13.96 -3.33
CA VAL A 85 -4.23 13.74 -3.50
C VAL A 85 -4.53 13.17 -4.87
N ASP A 86 -3.76 13.51 -5.90
CA ASP A 86 -4.05 13.17 -7.30
C ASP A 86 -3.58 11.77 -7.68
N SER A 87 -2.53 11.25 -7.06
CA SER A 87 -1.91 10.00 -7.49
C SER A 87 -2.31 8.79 -6.63
N PHE A 88 -2.68 9.01 -5.37
CA PHE A 88 -2.98 7.94 -4.42
C PHE A 88 -4.45 7.89 -4.01
N LEU A 89 -4.91 6.68 -3.74
CA LEU A 89 -6.08 6.39 -2.92
C LEU A 89 -5.61 5.68 -1.65
N TYR A 90 -6.48 5.59 -0.65
CA TYR A 90 -6.19 4.81 0.54
C TYR A 90 -7.36 3.90 0.94
N GLY A 91 -7.03 2.81 1.62
CA GLY A 91 -7.98 2.05 2.43
C GLY A 91 -7.64 2.18 3.90
N GLN A 92 -8.60 1.94 4.79
CA GLN A 92 -8.41 2.02 6.24
C GLN A 92 -9.41 1.14 6.99
N LYS A 93 -9.04 0.68 8.18
CA LYS A 93 -9.97 -0.02 9.06
C LYS A 93 -11.09 0.91 9.52
N LYS A 94 -12.26 0.32 9.81
CA LYS A 94 -13.31 0.99 10.58
C LYS A 94 -12.71 1.56 11.88
N GLY A 95 -12.79 2.88 12.05
CA GLY A 95 -12.13 3.60 13.14
C GLY A 95 -10.85 4.37 12.76
N GLY A 96 -10.49 4.42 11.47
CA GLY A 96 -9.43 5.31 10.95
C GLY A 96 -7.99 4.85 11.22
N LYS A 97 -7.81 3.59 11.64
CA LYS A 97 -6.49 2.97 11.88
C LYS A 97 -6.08 2.09 10.71
N GLY A 98 -4.78 1.85 10.59
CA GLY A 98 -4.28 0.86 9.63
C GLY A 98 -4.46 1.30 8.18
N ARG A 99 -4.07 2.54 7.87
CA ARG A 99 -4.19 3.08 6.52
C ARG A 99 -3.17 2.41 5.60
N PHE A 100 -3.60 1.99 4.43
CA PHE A 100 -2.75 1.51 3.35
C PHE A 100 -2.98 2.32 2.09
N LEU A 101 -1.97 2.42 1.24
CA LEU A 101 -2.02 3.21 0.02
C LEU A 101 -2.29 2.33 -1.19
N VAL A 102 -2.96 2.89 -2.17
CA VAL A 102 -3.18 2.24 -3.45
C VAL A 102 -2.88 3.23 -4.58
N PHE A 103 -2.02 2.81 -5.49
CA PHE A 103 -1.60 3.55 -6.67
C PHE A 103 -2.11 2.84 -7.92
N HIS A 104 -3.22 3.34 -8.47
CA HIS A 104 -3.83 2.81 -9.69
C HIS A 104 -4.65 3.87 -10.42
N ASP A 105 -5.25 3.49 -11.55
CA ASP A 105 -6.27 4.30 -12.21
C ASP A 105 -7.48 4.54 -11.30
N LYS A 106 -7.71 5.79 -10.92
CA LYS A 106 -8.76 6.19 -9.96
C LYS A 106 -10.18 6.05 -10.47
N THR A 107 -10.37 5.82 -11.78
CA THR A 107 -11.68 5.51 -12.33
C THR A 107 -12.18 4.11 -11.93
N ARG A 108 -11.30 3.28 -11.36
CA ARG A 108 -11.63 1.95 -10.85
C ARG A 108 -12.30 2.03 -9.48
N ASP A 109 -13.51 1.52 -9.42
CA ASP A 109 -14.33 1.49 -8.22
C ASP A 109 -14.10 0.19 -7.41
N ILE A 110 -12.89 0.04 -6.87
CA ILE A 110 -12.48 -1.17 -6.16
C ILE A 110 -12.78 -1.04 -4.66
N PHE A 111 -13.40 -2.07 -4.09
CA PHE A 111 -13.60 -2.14 -2.65
C PHE A 111 -12.30 -2.45 -1.91
N GLN A 112 -12.08 -1.82 -0.76
CA GLN A 112 -10.83 -1.94 -0.01
C GLN A 112 -10.53 -3.39 0.45
N HIS A 113 -11.57 -4.19 0.73
CA HIS A 113 -11.42 -5.58 1.15
C HIS A 113 -10.70 -6.45 0.10
N ARG A 114 -10.77 -6.08 -1.19
CA ARG A 114 -10.10 -6.82 -2.27
C ARG A 114 -8.58 -6.75 -2.19
N PHE A 115 -8.05 -5.72 -1.55
CA PHE A 115 -6.63 -5.59 -1.29
C PHE A 115 -6.23 -6.32 -0.02
N THR A 116 -7.12 -6.44 0.96
CA THR A 116 -6.80 -7.02 2.27
C THR A 116 -7.07 -8.53 2.37
N ASP A 117 -8.00 -9.07 1.59
CA ASP A 117 -8.33 -10.51 1.58
C ASP A 117 -7.14 -11.39 1.18
N GLY A 118 -6.41 -11.01 0.12
CA GLY A 118 -5.16 -11.67 -0.27
C GLY A 118 -3.96 -11.24 0.56
N ALA A 119 -3.97 -10.00 1.06
CA ALA A 119 -2.81 -9.45 1.74
C ALA A 119 -2.56 -10.00 3.15
N ILE A 120 -3.58 -10.45 3.90
CA ILE A 120 -3.36 -11.01 5.26
C ILE A 120 -2.55 -12.30 5.22
N ALA A 121 -2.91 -13.24 4.34
CA ALA A 121 -2.26 -14.55 4.26
C ALA A 121 -0.81 -14.44 3.76
N ASP A 122 -0.57 -13.58 2.78
CA ASP A 122 0.76 -13.40 2.19
C ASP A 122 1.62 -12.39 2.97
N ALA A 123 1.05 -11.45 3.71
CA ALA A 123 1.80 -10.60 4.64
C ALA A 123 2.31 -11.43 5.83
N LEU A 124 1.56 -12.43 6.29
CA LEU A 124 2.05 -13.40 7.29
C LEU A 124 3.27 -14.18 6.77
N LYS A 125 3.31 -14.56 5.50
CA LYS A 125 4.48 -15.21 4.87
C LYS A 125 5.66 -14.27 4.70
N ALA A 126 5.47 -13.10 4.10
CA ALA A 126 6.54 -12.12 3.94
C ALA A 126 7.11 -11.66 5.29
N ALA A 127 6.26 -11.56 6.31
CA ALA A 127 6.69 -11.23 7.66
C ALA A 127 7.49 -12.36 8.34
N GLN A 128 7.27 -13.65 7.98
CA GLN A 128 8.15 -14.73 8.41
C GLN A 128 9.57 -14.58 7.81
N ASP A 129 9.70 -14.09 6.57
CA ASP A 129 10.99 -13.85 5.92
C ASP A 129 11.70 -12.58 6.42
N VAL A 130 10.94 -11.59 6.92
CA VAL A 130 11.47 -10.34 7.51
C VAL A 130 11.76 -10.49 9.02
N LEU A 131 11.02 -11.33 9.75
CA LEU A 131 11.25 -11.65 11.17
C LEU A 131 12.65 -12.20 11.43
N THR A 132 13.20 -12.95 10.49
CA THR A 132 14.57 -13.47 10.53
C THR A 132 15.63 -12.38 10.41
N LYS A 133 15.28 -11.15 10.01
CA LYS A 133 16.23 -10.07 9.70
C LYS A 133 16.07 -8.79 10.52
N LEU A 134 14.85 -8.36 10.90
CA LEU A 134 14.65 -6.97 11.36
C LEU A 134 13.76 -6.77 12.61
N GLY A 135 13.40 -7.82 13.34
CA GLY A 135 12.76 -7.68 14.66
C GLY A 135 11.25 -7.42 14.64
N TYR A 136 10.64 -7.62 15.81
CA TYR A 136 9.22 -7.95 16.01
C TYR A 136 8.22 -6.78 15.80
N ASN A 137 8.70 -5.53 15.75
CA ASN A 137 7.83 -4.34 15.77
C ASN A 137 7.16 -4.07 14.42
N GLU A 138 7.84 -4.32 13.29
CA GLU A 138 7.29 -4.11 11.94
C GLU A 138 6.10 -5.03 11.65
N LEU A 139 6.10 -6.24 12.22
CA LEU A 139 5.06 -7.24 11.98
C LEU A 139 3.71 -6.82 12.56
N ASN A 140 3.71 -6.23 13.76
CA ASN A 140 2.47 -5.76 14.38
C ASN A 140 1.86 -4.58 13.61
N ALA A 141 2.70 -3.67 13.08
CA ALA A 141 2.23 -2.54 12.28
C ALA A 141 1.57 -3.01 10.96
N VAL A 142 2.25 -3.89 10.21
CA VAL A 142 1.74 -4.42 8.94
C VAL A 142 0.46 -5.25 9.15
N THR A 143 0.43 -6.12 10.16
CA THR A 143 -0.74 -6.99 10.40
C THR A 143 -1.95 -6.19 10.89
N ASN A 144 -1.73 -5.11 11.65
CA ASN A 144 -2.80 -4.22 12.10
C ASN A 144 -3.36 -3.34 10.97
N ALA A 145 -2.56 -3.03 9.95
CA ALA A 145 -3.00 -2.26 8.79
C ALA A 145 -4.09 -2.96 7.96
N ILE A 146 -4.08 -4.30 7.95
CA ILE A 146 -4.92 -5.08 7.04
C ILE A 146 -6.15 -5.67 7.74
N LYS A 147 -6.13 -5.81 9.07
CA LYS A 147 -7.21 -6.42 9.85
C LYS A 147 -8.41 -5.49 10.04
N GLY A 148 -9.52 -5.75 9.36
CA GLY A 148 -10.84 -5.17 9.65
C GLY A 148 -11.38 -4.19 8.61
N THR A 149 -10.93 -4.33 7.36
CA THR A 149 -11.36 -3.59 6.17
C THR A 149 -12.42 -4.41 5.44
N TRP A 150 -13.70 -4.19 5.76
CA TRP A 150 -14.82 -4.87 5.10
C TRP A 150 -15.90 -3.87 4.73
N GLY A 151 -16.40 -3.95 3.50
CA GLY A 151 -17.59 -3.22 3.03
C GLY A 151 -17.36 -1.89 2.31
N ASP A 152 -16.25 -1.18 2.55
CA ASP A 152 -16.07 0.17 1.98
C ASP A 152 -15.23 0.20 0.68
N ARG A 153 -15.35 1.30 -0.06
CA ARG A 153 -14.50 1.60 -1.23
C ARG A 153 -13.18 2.23 -0.80
N LEU A 154 -12.19 2.20 -1.69
CA LEU A 154 -11.01 3.04 -1.51
C LEU A 154 -11.41 4.52 -1.49
N GLU A 155 -10.79 5.28 -0.61
CA GLU A 155 -11.10 6.69 -0.39
C GLU A 155 -10.04 7.59 -1.03
N PRO A 156 -10.44 8.71 -1.66
CA PRO A 156 -9.49 9.76 -2.02
C PRO A 156 -9.04 10.51 -0.77
N PHE A 157 -7.82 11.05 -0.82
CA PHE A 157 -7.39 12.02 0.20
C PHE A 157 -8.24 13.30 0.14
N LYS A 158 -8.47 13.91 1.30
CA LYS A 158 -9.08 15.24 1.37
C LYS A 158 -7.99 16.29 1.11
N PRO A 159 -8.28 17.35 0.33
CA PRO A 159 -7.39 18.51 0.27
C PRO A 159 -7.25 19.12 1.67
N LEU A 160 -6.02 19.50 2.02
CA LEU A 160 -5.67 20.20 3.27
C LEU A 160 -6.33 21.58 3.33
#